data_AF-A0A955XBT6-F1
#
_entry.id   AF-A0A955XBT6-F1
#
_cell.length_a   1.000
_cell.length_b   1.000
_cell.length_c   1.000
_cell.angle_alpha   90.00
_cell.angle_beta   90.00
_cell.angle_gamma   90.00
#
_symmetry.space_group_name_H-M   'P 1'
#
loop_
_entity.id
_entity.type
_entity.pdbx_description
1 polymer ?
#
loop_
_entity_poly.entity_id
_entity_poly.type
_entity_poly.pdbx_seq_one_letter_code
_entity_poly.pdbx_strand_id
1 'polypeptide(L)' 'AMFLEVAANNHAALAFYAALGFSEVGRRRRYYADGQDAVAMRADLGSGKGPLRPSEAAP' A
#
# COMPACT_ATOMS: atom_id res chain seq x y z
N ALA A 1 7.04 -7.18 -6.59
CA ALA A 1 5.87 -6.84 -5.76
C ALA A 1 6.30 -6.70 -4.30
N MET A 2 5.64 -5.85 -3.54
CA MET A 2 5.83 -5.66 -2.10
C MET A 2 4.54 -5.97 -1.37
N PHE A 3 4.65 -6.56 -0.18
CA PHE A 3 3.54 -6.94 0.67
C PHE A 3 3.71 -6.33 2.05
N LEU A 4 2.60 -5.97 2.68
CA LEU A 4 2.55 -5.52 4.06
C LEU A 4 1.23 -5.95 4.71
N GLU A 5 1.18 -5.88 6.03
CA GLU A 5 -0.01 -6.20 6.83
C GLU A 5 -0.36 -4.99 7.69
N VAL A 6 -1.63 -4.56 7.64
CA VAL A 6 -2.13 -3.41 8.39
C VAL A 6 -3.26 -3.86 9.30
N ALA A 7 -3.29 -3.39 10.56
CA ALA A 7 -4.45 -3.61 11.43
C ALA A 7 -5.75 -3.15 10.78
N ALA A 8 -6.79 -3.98 10.82
CA ALA A 8 -8.05 -3.74 10.10
C ALA A 8 -8.81 -2.48 10.57
N ASN A 9 -8.56 -2.02 11.80
CA ASN A 9 -9.11 -0.79 12.36
C ASN A 9 -8.24 0.45 12.08
N ASN A 10 -7.05 0.30 11.51
CA ASN A 10 -6.16 1.42 11.20
C ASN A 10 -6.52 2.02 9.84
N HIS A 11 -7.68 2.68 9.80
CA HIS A 11 -8.23 3.30 8.59
C HIS A 11 -7.28 4.32 7.94
N ALA A 12 -6.51 5.06 8.74
CA ALA A 12 -5.54 6.02 8.25
C ALA A 12 -4.41 5.34 7.46
N ALA A 13 -3.82 4.27 8.00
CA ALA A 13 -2.77 3.52 7.30
C ALA A 13 -3.31 2.82 6.05
N LEU A 14 -4.52 2.24 6.12
CA LEU A 14 -5.17 1.62 4.96
C LEU A 14 -5.34 2.63 3.81
N ALA A 15 -5.86 3.82 4.10
CA ALA A 15 -6.02 4.88 3.11
C ALA A 15 -4.68 5.37 2.56
N PHE A 16 -3.68 5.53 3.43
CA PHE A 16 -2.33 5.93 3.04
C PHE A 16 -1.69 4.95 2.05
N TYR A 17 -1.70 3.65 2.37
CA TYR A 17 -1.12 2.65 1.48
C TYR A 17 -1.92 2.47 0.20
N ALA A 18 -3.25 2.58 0.26
CA ALA A 18 -4.09 2.60 -0.94
C ALA A 18 -3.69 3.74 -1.90
N ALA A 19 -3.46 4.95 -1.37
CA ALA A 19 -2.99 6.09 -2.16
C ALA A 19 -1.59 5.89 -2.76
N LEU A 20 -0.74 5.09 -2.12
CA LEU A 20 0.58 4.69 -2.63
C LEU A 20 0.52 3.54 -3.66
N GLY A 21 -0.68 3.07 -4.04
CA GLY A 21 -0.86 2.02 -5.03
C GLY A 21 -0.87 0.60 -4.46
N PHE A 22 -1.01 0.44 -3.15
CA PHE A 22 -1.31 -0.86 -2.57
C PHE A 22 -2.79 -1.21 -2.71
N SER A 23 -3.09 -2.50 -2.84
CA SER A 23 -4.45 -3.05 -2.87
C SER A 23 -4.58 -4.20 -1.86
N GLU A 24 -5.76 -4.37 -1.28
CA GLU A 24 -6.05 -5.50 -0.40
C GLU A 24 -6.03 -6.81 -1.20
N VAL A 25 -5.29 -7.80 -0.70
CA VAL A 25 -5.18 -9.14 -1.30
C VAL A 25 -5.64 -10.25 -0.36
N GLY A 26 -6.01 -9.91 0.88
CA GLY A 26 -6.56 -10.86 1.83
C GLY A 26 -6.61 -10.32 3.25
N ARG A 27 -7.12 -11.14 4.16
CA ARG A 27 -7.31 -10.77 5.56
C ARG A 27 -6.98 -11.94 6.48
N ARG A 28 -6.15 -11.69 7.51
CA ARG A 28 -5.74 -12.66 8.53
C ARG A 28 -6.53 -12.41 9.80
N ARG A 29 -7.33 -13.39 10.21
CA ARG A 29 -8.18 -13.26 11.41
C ARG A 29 -7.36 -13.28 12.69
N ARG A 30 -7.65 -12.38 13.63
CA ARG A 30 -7.03 -12.28 14.97
C ARG A 30 -5.51 -12.38 14.92
N TYR A 31 -4.91 -11.57 14.04
CA TYR A 31 -3.47 -11.61 13.77
C TYR A 31 -2.66 -10.90 14.87
N TYR A 32 -3.17 -9.78 15.36
CA TYR A 32 -2.55 -9.05 16.45
C TYR A 32 -2.98 -9.60 17.82
N ALA A 33 -2.14 -9.39 18.84
CA ALA A 33 -2.35 -9.91 20.18
C ALA A 33 -3.63 -9.40 20.86
N ASP A 34 -4.13 -8.24 20.43
CA ASP A 34 -5.40 -7.64 20.84
C ASP A 34 -6.63 -8.25 20.12
N GLY A 35 -6.41 -9.28 19.29
CA GLY A 35 -7.45 -9.96 18.53
C GLY A 35 -7.85 -9.23 17.25
N GLN A 36 -7.18 -8.15 16.88
CA GLN A 36 -7.47 -7.45 15.62
C GLN A 36 -7.04 -8.28 14.40
N ASP A 37 -7.87 -8.20 13.37
CA ASP A 37 -7.54 -8.75 12.06
C ASP A 37 -6.45 -7.90 11.38
N ALA A 38 -5.66 -8.53 10.52
CA ALA A 38 -4.74 -7.83 9.64
C ALA A 38 -5.23 -7.90 8.19
N VAL A 39 -5.15 -6.77 7.50
CA VAL A 39 -5.37 -6.65 6.06
C VAL A 39 -4.03 -6.82 5.36
N ALA A 40 -3.89 -7.87 4.57
CA ALA A 40 -2.74 -8.05 3.70
C ALA A 40 -2.90 -7.17 2.46
N MET A 41 -1.94 -6.29 2.22
CA MET A 41 -1.92 -5.41 1.06
C MET A 41 -0.71 -5.70 0.17
N ARG A 42 -0.88 -5.53 -1.15
CA ARG A 42 0.15 -5.71 -2.17
C ARG A 42 0.27 -4.47 -3.05
N ALA A 43 1.50 -4.06 -3.35
CA ALA A 43 1.81 -3.13 -4.44
C ALA A 43 2.80 -3.76 -5.42
N ASP A 44 2.67 -3.38 -6.69
CA ASP A 44 3.68 -3.71 -7.70
C ASP A 44 4.75 -2.63 -7.71
N LEU A 45 5.94 -2.99 -7.23
CA LEU A 45 7.12 -2.16 -7.36
C LEU A 45 7.58 -2.20 -8.82
N GLY A 46 7.11 -1.26 -9.63
CA GLY A 46 7.73 -0.98 -10.93
C GLY A 46 9.18 -0.56 -10.72
N SER A 47 10.08 -0.91 -11.65
CA SER A 47 11.46 -0.41 -11.70
C SER A 47 11.41 1.11 -11.57
N GLY A 48 11.88 1.66 -10.45
CA GLY A 48 11.56 3.03 -10.01
C GLY A 48 11.62 4.05 -11.14
N LYS A 49 10.45 4.51 -11.60
CA LYS A 49 10.35 5.75 -12.36
C LYS A 49 9.99 6.81 -11.34
N GLY A 50 11.01 7.55 -10.88
CA GLY A 50 10.80 8.82 -10.19
C GLY A 50 9.86 9.71 -11.03
N PRO A 51 9.28 10.77 -10.43
CA PRO A 51 8.28 11.58 -11.11
C PRO A 51 8.78 11.95 -12.50
N LEU A 52 7.98 11.61 -13.51
CA LEU A 52 8.21 12.00 -14.90
C LEU A 52 8.42 13.52 -14.87
N ARG A 53 9.67 13.97 -15.05
CA ARG A 53 9.94 15.38 -15.24
C ARG A 53 9.09 15.82 -16.43
N PRO A 54 8.28 16.89 -16.32
CA PRO A 54 7.66 17.47 -17.49
C PRO A 54 8.77 17.72 -18.51
N SER A 55 8.57 17.23 -19.73
CA SER A 55 9.43 17.56 -20.86
C SER A 55 9.40 19.08 -20.98
N GLU A 56 10.48 19.74 -20.59
CA GLU A 56 10.71 21.14 -20.90
C GLU A 56 10.81 21.23 -22.42
N ALA A 57 9.70 21.59 -23.04
CA ALA A 57 9.62 21.87 -24.46
C ALA A 57 10.48 23.10 -24.71
N ALA A 58 11.64 22.89 -25.34
CA ALA A 58 12.35 23.94 -26.06
C ALA A 58 11.44 24.46 -27.20
N PRO A 59 11.51 25.76 -27.52
CA PRO A 59 12.61 26.24 -28.34
C PRO A 59 13.55 27.25 -27.65
#